data_AF-A0A073IZ17-F1
#
_entry.id   AF-A0A073IZ17-F1
#
_cell.length_a   1.000
_cell.length_b   1.000
_cell.length_c   1.000
_cell.angle_alpha   90.00
_cell.angle_beta   90.00
_cell.angle_gamma   90.00
#
_symmetry.space_group_name_H-M   'P 1'
#
loop_
_entity.id
_entity.type
_entity.pdbx_description
1 polymer ?
#
loop_
_entity_poly.entity_id
_entity_poly.type
_entity_poly.pdbx_seq_one_letter_code
_entity_poly.pdbx_strand_id
1 'polypeptide(L)'
;MNDNFQPAIADAVKALYERDDNAKKLFDWVASLRRDATATSIERISARLGISRSAAVSLAKALEEAGCGEFIVGRRGSSSRFEWSYSRVSLGQVAAGEADEIEQVSDPISETEEETFSAEGLDGPLTIQKAKSMLAKTLGVQPDQIEIQIRA
;
A
#
# COMPACT_ATOMS: atom_id res chain seq x y z
N MET A 1 13.82 7.96 22.72
CA MET A 1 12.48 8.52 23.03
C MET A 1 11.63 8.25 21.80
N ASN A 2 10.78 7.22 21.78
CA ASN A 2 9.79 7.01 20.69
C ASN A 2 8.65 6.02 21.01
N ASP A 3 8.58 5.39 22.19
CA ASP A 3 7.60 4.30 22.42
C ASP A 3 6.16 4.75 22.74
N ASN A 4 5.92 6.03 23.07
CA ASN A 4 4.60 6.47 23.57
C ASN A 4 3.67 7.06 22.49
N PHE A 5 4.15 7.21 21.24
CA PHE A 5 3.35 7.78 20.14
C PHE A 5 2.61 6.71 19.31
N GLN A 6 3.19 5.51 19.20
CA GLN A 6 2.59 4.39 18.48
C GLN A 6 1.19 3.97 18.99
N PRO A 7 0.92 3.85 20.31
CA PRO A 7 -0.38 3.40 20.77
C PRO A 7 -1.51 4.38 20.40
N ALA A 8 -1.27 5.70 20.46
CA ALA A 8 -2.27 6.69 20.11
C ALA A 8 -2.62 6.66 18.61
N ILE A 9 -1.63 6.41 17.74
CA ILE A 9 -1.84 6.29 16.29
C ILE A 9 -2.57 4.97 15.99
N ALA A 10 -2.18 3.86 16.62
CA ALA A 10 -2.86 2.58 16.47
C ALA A 10 -4.35 2.67 16.83
N ASP A 11 -4.67 3.32 17.95
CA ASP A 11 -6.05 3.56 18.36
C ASP A 11 -6.80 4.47 17.37
N ALA A 12 -6.17 5.55 16.90
CA ALA A 12 -6.77 6.46 15.93
C ALA A 12 -7.05 5.77 14.57
N VAL A 13 -6.14 4.92 14.13
CA VAL A 13 -6.25 4.14 12.89
C VAL A 13 -7.37 3.10 13.00
N LYS A 14 -7.44 2.36 14.11
CA LYS A 14 -8.55 1.43 14.39
C LYS A 14 -9.91 2.15 14.44
N ALA A 15 -9.98 3.29 15.14
CA ALA A 15 -11.20 4.09 15.19
C ALA A 15 -11.61 4.63 13.81
N LEU A 16 -10.64 5.04 12.98
CA LEU A 16 -10.89 5.48 11.60
C LEU A 16 -11.37 4.32 10.72
N TYR A 17 -10.78 3.13 10.88
CA TYR A 17 -11.18 1.90 10.18
C TYR A 17 -12.63 1.50 10.47
N GLU A 18 -13.08 1.63 11.72
CA GLU A 18 -14.46 1.25 12.11
C GLU A 18 -15.52 2.25 11.65
N ARG A 19 -15.19 3.54 11.56
CA ARG A 19 -16.18 4.61 11.34
C ARG A 19 -16.33 5.08 9.90
N ASP A 20 -15.34 4.84 9.04
CA ASP A 20 -15.32 5.33 7.65
C ASP A 20 -15.07 4.18 6.67
N ASP A 21 -16.08 3.88 5.83
CA ASP A 21 -16.02 2.81 4.83
C ASP A 21 -14.89 2.99 3.81
N ASN A 22 -14.53 4.23 3.47
CA ASN A 22 -13.43 4.48 2.54
C ASN A 22 -12.08 4.29 3.22
N ALA A 23 -11.96 4.64 4.50
CA ALA A 23 -10.76 4.34 5.27
C ALA A 23 -10.58 2.84 5.43
N LYS A 24 -11.65 2.10 5.74
CA LYS A 24 -11.64 0.64 5.76
C LYS A 24 -11.09 0.04 4.46
N LYS A 25 -11.67 0.44 3.32
CA LYS A 25 -11.20 0.00 1.99
C LYS A 25 -9.73 0.35 1.74
N LEU A 26 -9.29 1.53 2.15
CA LEU A 26 -7.90 1.94 2.00
C LEU A 26 -6.98 1.03 2.82
N PHE A 27 -7.28 0.85 4.10
CA PHE A 27 -6.48 0.05 5.02
C PHE A 27 -6.42 -1.42 4.62
N ASP A 28 -7.55 -2.01 4.22
CA ASP A 28 -7.60 -3.37 3.67
C ASP A 28 -6.71 -3.48 2.42
N TRP A 29 -6.76 -2.48 1.53
CA TRP A 29 -5.91 -2.46 0.34
C TRP A 29 -4.43 -2.34 0.69
N VAL A 30 -4.02 -1.38 1.54
CA VAL A 30 -2.60 -1.18 1.84
C VAL A 30 -2.03 -2.33 2.67
N ALA A 31 -2.81 -2.98 3.53
CA ALA A 31 -2.43 -4.20 4.25
C ALA A 31 -2.09 -5.37 3.29
N SER A 32 -2.76 -5.41 2.13
CA SER A 32 -2.52 -6.44 1.12
C SER A 32 -1.24 -6.25 0.31
N LEU A 33 -0.60 -5.08 0.41
CA LEU A 33 0.59 -4.75 -0.37
C LEU A 33 1.84 -5.42 0.22
N ARG A 34 2.77 -5.79 -0.66
CA ARG A 34 4.05 -6.39 -0.25
C ARG A 34 5.14 -5.36 0.07
N ARG A 35 4.94 -4.10 -0.32
CA ARG A 35 5.95 -3.04 -0.25
C ARG A 35 5.32 -1.72 0.12
N ASP A 36 6.06 -0.95 0.90
CA ASP A 36 5.73 0.42 1.20
C ASP A 36 6.02 1.38 0.05
N ALA A 37 5.36 2.53 0.11
CA ALA A 37 5.69 3.68 -0.70
C ALA A 37 5.81 4.90 0.21
N THR A 38 6.68 5.84 -0.16
CA THR A 38 6.81 7.12 0.55
C THR A 38 5.56 7.98 0.40
N ALA A 39 4.84 7.83 -0.71
CA ALA A 39 3.67 8.61 -1.01
C ALA A 39 2.64 7.83 -1.83
N THR A 40 1.40 8.27 -1.81
CA THR A 40 0.34 7.78 -2.69
C THR A 40 -0.50 8.95 -3.18
N SER A 41 -0.64 9.08 -4.50
CA SER A 41 -1.39 10.16 -5.13
C SER A 41 -2.89 10.06 -4.81
N ILE A 42 -3.55 11.22 -4.74
CA ILE A 42 -5.00 11.28 -4.57
C ILE A 42 -5.73 10.62 -5.74
N GLU A 43 -5.18 10.76 -6.93
CA GLU A 43 -5.70 10.12 -8.14
C GLU A 43 -5.65 8.58 -8.02
N ARG A 44 -4.56 8.01 -7.50
CA ARG A 44 -4.45 6.56 -7.24
C ARG A 44 -5.40 6.08 -6.15
N ILE A 45 -5.54 6.83 -5.05
CA ILE A 45 -6.53 6.51 -3.99
C ILE A 45 -7.94 6.51 -4.59
N SER A 46 -8.30 7.56 -5.33
CA SER A 46 -9.60 7.69 -5.99
C SER A 46 -9.88 6.51 -6.93
N ALA A 47 -8.90 6.14 -7.77
CA ALA A 47 -9.01 5.03 -8.70
C ALA A 47 -9.13 3.67 -7.99
N ARG A 48 -8.27 3.39 -7.00
CA ARG A 48 -8.24 2.09 -6.30
C ARG A 48 -9.49 1.84 -5.48
N LEU A 49 -10.05 2.88 -4.86
CA LEU A 49 -11.23 2.74 -4.00
C LEU A 49 -12.54 2.93 -4.78
N GLY A 50 -12.48 3.38 -6.03
CA GLY A 50 -13.65 3.69 -6.84
C GLY A 50 -14.46 4.88 -6.28
N ILE A 51 -13.78 5.87 -5.71
CA ILE A 51 -14.38 7.04 -5.06
C ILE A 51 -14.08 8.33 -5.80
N SER A 52 -14.85 9.38 -5.56
CA SER A 52 -14.59 10.69 -6.15
C SER A 52 -13.27 11.27 -5.65
N ARG A 53 -12.65 12.16 -6.44
CA ARG A 53 -11.44 12.89 -6.02
C ARG A 53 -11.67 13.68 -4.74
N SER A 54 -12.84 14.28 -4.56
CA SER A 54 -13.16 15.02 -3.33
C SER A 54 -13.23 14.11 -2.11
N ALA A 55 -13.79 12.91 -2.24
CA ALA A 55 -13.80 11.90 -1.19
C ALA A 55 -12.38 11.41 -0.86
N ALA A 56 -11.54 11.19 -1.88
CA ALA A 56 -10.14 10.83 -1.66
C ALA A 56 -9.34 11.93 -0.92
N VAL A 57 -9.61 13.21 -1.22
CA VAL A 57 -9.02 14.34 -0.46
C VAL A 57 -9.51 14.36 0.98
N SER A 58 -10.81 14.17 1.22
CA SER A 58 -11.35 14.10 2.59
C SER A 58 -10.74 12.94 3.38
N LEU A 59 -10.57 11.78 2.73
CA LEU A 59 -9.92 10.62 3.33
C LEU A 59 -8.45 10.91 3.67
N ALA A 60 -7.69 11.54 2.77
CA ALA A 60 -6.29 11.90 3.02
C ALA A 60 -6.15 12.84 4.24
N LYS A 61 -7.07 13.80 4.41
CA LYS A 61 -7.10 14.65 5.61
C LYS A 61 -7.42 13.87 6.88
N ALA A 62 -8.35 12.91 6.82
CA ALA A 62 -8.68 12.07 7.96
C ALA A 62 -7.49 11.18 8.39
N LEU A 63 -6.68 10.71 7.44
CA LEU A 63 -5.44 9.97 7.72
C LEU A 63 -4.39 10.86 8.38
N GLU A 64 -4.25 12.10 7.92
CA GLU A 64 -3.37 13.11 8.53
C GLU A 64 -3.79 13.43 9.97
N GLU A 65 -5.10 13.63 10.21
CA GLU A 65 -5.66 13.80 11.55
C GLU A 65 -5.43 12.59 12.45
N ALA A 66 -5.40 11.37 11.88
CA ALA A 66 -5.07 10.14 12.59
C ALA A 66 -3.56 9.94 12.80
N GLY A 67 -2.71 10.84 12.30
CA GLY A 67 -1.25 10.79 12.47
C GLY A 67 -0.54 9.81 11.54
N CYS A 68 -1.19 9.34 10.47
CA CYS A 68 -0.60 8.39 9.51
C CYS A 68 0.47 9.02 8.61
N GLY A 69 0.47 10.34 8.47
CA GLY A 69 1.25 11.06 7.47
C GLY A 69 0.75 12.48 7.23
N GLU A 70 1.16 13.07 6.11
CA GLU A 70 0.81 14.45 5.72
C GLU A 70 0.11 14.49 4.36
N PHE A 71 -0.94 15.31 4.24
CA PHE A 71 -1.60 15.53 2.96
C PHE A 71 -1.00 16.72 2.22
N ILE A 72 -0.26 16.44 1.14
CA ILE A 72 0.41 17.44 0.34
C ILE A 72 -0.46 17.89 -0.84
N VAL A 73 -0.89 19.15 -0.81
CA VAL A 73 -1.62 19.78 -1.93
C VAL A 73 -0.66 20.11 -3.07
N GLY A 74 -0.89 19.49 -4.22
CA GLY A 74 -0.12 19.72 -5.44
C GLY A 74 -0.27 21.15 -5.97
N ARG A 75 0.84 21.75 -6.43
CA ARG A 75 0.88 23.07 -7.10
C ARG A 75 1.74 23.00 -8.36
N ARG A 76 1.48 23.87 -9.35
CA ARG A 76 2.27 24.02 -10.60
C ARG A 76 2.57 22.69 -11.31
N GLY A 77 1.56 21.85 -11.49
CA GLY A 77 1.70 20.58 -12.20
C GLY A 77 2.16 19.40 -11.34
N SER A 78 2.48 19.59 -10.06
CA SER A 78 2.63 18.47 -9.13
C SER A 78 1.27 17.92 -8.72
N SER A 79 1.13 16.58 -8.67
CA SER A 79 -0.07 15.92 -8.17
C SER A 79 -0.22 16.12 -6.65
N SER A 80 -1.47 16.09 -6.18
CA SER A 80 -1.75 16.04 -4.74
C SER A 80 -1.54 14.61 -4.27
N ARG A 81 -0.98 14.44 -3.07
CA ARG A 81 -0.56 13.13 -2.57
C ARG A 81 -0.60 13.08 -1.05
N PHE A 82 -0.71 11.87 -0.52
CA PHE A 82 -0.49 11.59 0.88
C PHE A 82 0.93 11.06 1.07
N GLU A 83 1.72 11.68 1.95
CA GLU A 83 3.07 11.23 2.30
C GLU A 83 3.01 10.44 3.61
N TRP A 84 3.42 9.17 3.57
CA TRP A 84 3.31 8.26 4.70
C TRP A 84 4.46 8.47 5.68
N SER A 85 4.14 8.66 6.96
CA SER A 85 5.15 8.74 8.04
C SER A 85 5.55 7.35 8.58
N TYR A 86 4.71 6.35 8.35
CA TYR A 86 4.88 4.97 8.79
C TYR A 86 4.63 4.01 7.63
N SER A 87 5.00 2.74 7.81
CA SER A 87 4.66 1.69 6.85
C SER A 87 3.15 1.67 6.63
N ARG A 88 2.70 1.92 5.39
CA ARG A 88 1.27 1.88 5.05
C ARG A 88 0.74 0.46 5.14
N VAL A 89 1.61 -0.53 4.91
CA VAL A 89 1.27 -1.95 5.08
C VAL A 89 0.96 -2.24 6.54
N SER A 90 1.88 -1.87 7.44
CA SER A 90 1.70 -2.05 8.87
C SER A 90 0.51 -1.26 9.42
N LEU A 91 0.31 -0.02 8.98
CA LEU A 91 -0.88 0.78 9.32
C LEU A 91 -2.19 0.04 8.94
N GLY A 92 -2.25 -0.55 7.74
CA GLY A 92 -3.38 -1.36 7.32
C GLY A 92 -3.61 -2.59 8.19
N GLN A 93 -2.54 -3.32 8.51
CA GLN A 93 -2.60 -4.51 9.38
C GLN A 93 -3.06 -4.17 10.80
N VAL A 94 -2.55 -3.08 11.36
CA VAL A 94 -2.98 -2.60 12.69
C VAL A 94 -4.44 -2.15 12.68
N ALA A 95 -4.89 -1.47 11.63
CA ALA A 95 -6.28 -1.07 11.44
C ALA A 95 -7.22 -2.29 11.44
N ALA A 96 -6.84 -3.34 10.72
CA ALA A 96 -7.60 -4.59 10.61
C ALA A 96 -7.51 -5.48 11.88
N GLY A 97 -6.64 -5.13 12.84
CA GLY A 97 -6.39 -5.93 14.04
C GLY A 97 -5.51 -7.17 13.79
N GLU A 98 -4.80 -7.21 12.67
CA GLU A 98 -3.87 -8.29 12.30
C GLU A 98 -2.47 -8.10 12.94
N ALA A 99 -2.15 -6.87 13.33
CA ALA A 99 -0.92 -6.51 14.02
C ALA A 99 -1.19 -5.53 15.17
N ASP A 100 -0.27 -5.47 16.13
CA ASP A 100 -0.36 -4.59 17.30
C ASP A 100 0.60 -3.38 17.23
N GLU A 101 1.63 -3.46 16.40
CA GLU A 101 2.69 -2.46 16.29
C GLU A 101 2.78 -1.87 14.88
N ILE A 102 2.94 -0.54 14.82
CA ILE A 102 3.14 0.18 13.57
C ILE A 102 4.64 0.28 13.29
N GLU A 103 5.05 -0.23 12.14
CA GLU A 103 6.43 -0.19 11.67
C GLU A 103 6.77 1.13 10.98
N GLN A 104 8.05 1.50 11.00
CA GLN A 104 8.54 2.61 10.18
C GLN A 104 8.61 2.19 8.70
N VAL A 105 8.50 3.17 7.81
CA VAL A 105 8.68 2.95 6.37
C VAL A 105 10.08 2.36 6.13
N SER A 106 10.14 1.18 5.50
CA SER A 106 11.39 0.50 5.18
C SER A 106 11.48 0.22 3.67
N ASP A 107 12.60 0.62 3.05
CA ASP A 107 12.86 0.50 1.61
C ASP A 107 11.67 0.88 0.69
N PRO A 108 11.12 2.11 0.82
CA PRO A 108 9.94 2.50 0.08
C PRO A 108 10.24 2.59 -1.42
N ILE A 109 9.30 2.10 -2.23
CA ILE A 109 9.33 2.27 -3.68
C ILE A 109 8.47 3.48 -4.08
N SER A 110 8.82 4.08 -5.22
CA SER A 110 7.98 5.13 -5.79
C SER A 110 6.68 4.57 -6.34
N GLU A 111 5.65 5.41 -6.42
CA GLU A 111 4.35 5.03 -6.98
C GLU A 111 4.47 4.47 -8.41
N THR A 112 5.32 5.08 -9.24
CA THR A 112 5.61 4.65 -10.62
C THR A 112 6.28 3.27 -10.67
N GLU A 113 7.24 3.01 -9.77
CA GLU A 113 7.86 1.69 -9.66
C GLU A 113 6.81 0.65 -9.25
N GLU A 114 5.95 0.97 -8.27
CA GLU A 114 4.87 0.09 -7.83
C GLU A 114 3.86 -0.22 -8.94
N GLU A 115 3.50 0.77 -9.77
CA GLU A 115 2.68 0.54 -10.96
C GLU A 115 3.39 -0.37 -11.96
N THR A 116 4.69 -0.21 -12.15
CA THR A 116 5.47 -1.08 -13.04
C THR A 116 5.48 -2.52 -12.52
N PHE A 117 5.66 -2.74 -11.21
CA PHE A 117 5.57 -4.08 -10.61
C PHE A 117 4.15 -4.66 -10.63
N SER A 118 3.13 -3.80 -10.53
CA SER A 118 1.71 -4.21 -10.61
C SER A 118 1.30 -4.54 -12.05
N ALA A 119 1.79 -3.77 -13.03
CA ALA A 119 1.57 -3.93 -14.46
C ALA A 119 2.39 -5.09 -15.06
N GLU A 120 3.51 -5.48 -14.45
CA GLU A 120 4.15 -6.80 -14.65
C GLU A 120 3.28 -7.95 -14.09
N GLY A 121 2.02 -7.69 -13.75
CA GLY A 121 0.94 -8.66 -13.78
C GLY A 121 0.86 -9.53 -12.54
N LEU A 122 1.08 -8.99 -11.34
CA LEU A 122 0.91 -9.74 -10.10
C LEU A 122 -0.56 -9.97 -9.71
N ASP A 123 -1.49 -9.16 -10.23
CA ASP A 123 -2.93 -9.33 -10.01
C ASP A 123 -3.53 -10.33 -11.00
N GLY A 124 -3.66 -11.59 -10.56
CA GLY A 124 -4.16 -12.71 -11.36
C GLY A 124 -3.61 -14.05 -10.85
N PRO A 125 -4.29 -15.18 -11.13
CA PRO A 125 -3.90 -16.48 -10.60
C PRO A 125 -2.44 -16.82 -10.95
N LEU A 126 -1.73 -17.44 -10.01
CA LEU A 126 -0.36 -17.90 -10.24
C LEU A 126 -0.40 -19.02 -11.30
N THR A 127 -0.08 -18.68 -12.55
CA THR A 127 0.03 -19.66 -13.64
C THR A 127 1.45 -20.21 -13.70
N ILE A 128 1.60 -21.43 -14.24
CA ILE A 128 2.91 -22.05 -14.47
C ILE A 128 3.79 -21.13 -15.33
N GLN A 129 3.23 -20.51 -16.36
CA GLN A 129 3.95 -19.58 -17.25
C GLN A 129 4.50 -18.38 -16.47
N LYS A 130 3.68 -17.77 -15.61
CA LYS A 130 4.07 -16.64 -14.78
C LYS A 130 5.15 -17.02 -13.76
N ALA A 131 5.01 -18.19 -13.11
CA ALA A 131 6.02 -18.72 -12.21
C ALA A 131 7.37 -18.93 -12.92
N LYS A 132 7.36 -19.49 -14.13
CA LYS A 132 8.58 -19.63 -14.95
C LYS A 132 9.20 -18.28 -15.30
N SER A 133 8.41 -17.30 -15.72
CA SER A 133 8.92 -15.94 -16.03
C SER A 133 9.57 -15.27 -14.82
N MET A 134 8.98 -15.43 -13.63
CA MET A 134 9.55 -14.89 -12.39
C MET A 134 10.88 -15.56 -12.04
N LEU A 135 10.93 -16.90 -12.06
CA LEU A 135 12.15 -17.66 -11.77
C LEU A 135 13.26 -17.37 -12.78
N ALA A 136 12.91 -17.21 -14.07
CA ALA A 136 13.82 -16.86 -15.15
C ALA A 136 14.55 -15.54 -14.88
N LYS A 137 13.80 -14.50 -14.48
CA LYS A 137 14.33 -13.18 -14.13
C LYS A 137 15.29 -13.26 -12.93
N THR A 138 14.96 -14.05 -11.91
CA THR A 138 15.80 -14.22 -10.72
C THR A 138 17.06 -15.04 -10.99
N LEU A 139 16.96 -16.08 -11.83
CA LEU A 139 18.06 -16.99 -12.11
C LEU A 139 18.91 -16.57 -13.32
N GLY A 140 18.52 -15.50 -14.04
CA GLY A 140 19.23 -15.02 -15.22
C GLY A 140 19.15 -15.98 -16.41
N VAL A 141 18.05 -16.74 -16.51
CA VAL A 141 17.81 -17.73 -17.58
C VAL A 141 16.54 -17.39 -18.36
N GLN A 142 16.28 -18.08 -19.46
CA GLN A 142 15.03 -17.95 -20.21
C GLN A 142 13.91 -18.83 -19.61
N PRO A 143 12.62 -18.43 -19.69
CA PRO A 143 11.52 -19.19 -19.10
C PRO A 143 11.35 -20.61 -19.65
N ASP A 144 11.76 -20.86 -20.89
CA ASP A 144 11.76 -22.18 -21.54
C ASP A 144 12.85 -23.11 -20.98
N GLN A 145 13.87 -22.56 -20.30
CA GLN A 145 14.91 -23.32 -19.60
C GLN A 145 14.49 -23.79 -18.20
N ILE A 146 13.25 -23.51 -17.78
CA ILE A 146 12.74 -23.83 -16.45
C ILE A 146 11.66 -24.91 -16.53
N GLU A 147 11.83 -25.99 -15.77
CA GLU A 147 10.83 -27.06 -15.58
C GLU A 147 10.25 -26.99 -14.17
N ILE A 148 8.93 -27.11 -14.03
CA ILE A 148 8.23 -27.14 -12.74
C ILE A 148 7.52 -28.49 -12.64
N GLN A 149 7.87 -29.30 -11.63
CA GLN A 149 7.25 -30.59 -11.35
C GLN A 149 6.35 -30.50 -10.12
N ILE A 150 5.08 -30.83 -10.27
CA ILE A 150 4.11 -30.91 -9.16
C ILE A 150 4.04 -32.37 -8.71
N ARG A 151 4.32 -32.63 -7.43
CA ARG A 151 4.11 -33.93 -6.81
C ARG A 151 2.83 -33.85 -5.98
N ALA A 152 1.88 -34.74 -6.27
CA ALA A 152 0.65 -34.92 -5.51
C ALA A 152 0.82 -36.08 -4.52
#